data_AF-A0A0K6GC04-F1
#
_entry.id   AF-A0A0K6GC04-F1
#
_cell.length_a   1.000
_cell.length_b   1.000
_cell.length_c   1.000
_cell.angle_alpha   90.00
_cell.angle_beta   90.00
_cell.angle_gamma   90.00
#
_symmetry.space_group_name_H-M   'P 1'
#
loop_
_entity.id
_entity.type
_entity.pdbx_description
1 polymer ?
#
loop_
_entity_poly.entity_id
_entity_poly.type
_entity_poly.pdbx_seq_one_letter_code
_entity_poly.pdbx_strand_id
1 'polypeptide(L)'
;MSHTFVLYAPDCNDPDALSRRLSVREAHMAKARESLGTFLIRGGAMLAPDSDLDAVAAGGPKKMIGSVIFIRGNSLEEVTKRIKEDIYYKSGVWDSEKLIVLPYIEAISESK
;
A
#
# COMPACT_ATOMS: atom_id res chain seq x y z
N MET A 1 -14.75 -6.23 17.67
CA MET A 1 -14.97 -6.82 16.33
C MET A 1 -13.91 -6.24 15.41
N SER A 2 -13.33 -7.02 14.51
CA SER A 2 -12.35 -6.50 13.55
C SER A 2 -13.03 -6.23 12.21
N HIS A 3 -12.81 -5.04 11.64
CA HIS A 3 -13.32 -4.59 10.35
C HIS A 3 -12.21 -4.58 9.31
N THR A 4 -12.60 -4.61 8.04
CA THR A 4 -11.68 -4.40 6.92
C THR A 4 -11.72 -2.94 6.49
N PHE A 5 -10.55 -2.41 6.17
CA PHE A 5 -10.34 -1.09 5.61
C PHE A 5 -9.52 -1.21 4.34
N VAL A 6 -9.70 -0.25 3.43
CA VAL A 6 -8.87 -0.08 2.24
C VAL A 6 -8.08 1.21 2.36
N LEU A 7 -6.79 1.11 2.06
CA LEU A 7 -5.86 2.21 1.89
C LEU A 7 -5.62 2.40 0.39
N TYR A 8 -5.87 3.60 -0.11
CA TYR A 8 -5.36 4.10 -1.37
C TYR A 8 -4.28 5.14 -1.04
N ALA A 9 -3.03 4.84 -1.43
CA ALA A 9 -1.88 5.67 -1.11
C ALA A 9 -1.06 5.92 -2.38
N PRO A 10 -1.33 6.99 -3.14
CA PRO A 10 -0.49 7.37 -4.26
C PRO A 10 0.88 7.79 -3.76
N ASP A 11 1.92 7.48 -4.53
CA ASP A 11 3.25 8.04 -4.26
C ASP A 11 3.24 9.55 -4.57
N CYS A 12 4.17 10.30 -3.97
CA CYS A 12 4.46 11.67 -4.38
C CYS A 12 4.79 11.74 -5.87
N ASN A 13 4.51 12.88 -6.52
CA ASN A 13 4.74 13.06 -7.96
C ASN A 13 5.96 13.94 -8.27
N ASP A 14 6.92 13.98 -7.36
CA ASP A 14 8.19 14.67 -7.58
C ASP A 14 9.23 13.74 -8.24
N PRO A 15 10.29 14.29 -8.89
CA PRO A 15 11.30 13.47 -9.58
C PRO A 15 11.99 12.42 -8.71
N ASP A 16 12.04 12.62 -7.38
CA ASP A 16 12.70 11.72 -6.44
C ASP A 16 11.75 10.67 -5.84
N ALA A 17 10.47 10.66 -6.22
CA ALA A 17 9.48 9.78 -5.62
C ALA A 17 9.86 8.29 -5.74
N LEU A 18 10.28 7.86 -6.93
CA LEU A 18 10.67 6.48 -7.17
C LEU A 18 11.95 6.10 -6.40
N SER A 19 12.97 6.97 -6.40
CA SER A 19 14.23 6.70 -5.70
C SER A 19 14.01 6.62 -4.19
N ARG A 20 13.18 7.51 -3.64
CA ARG A 20 12.76 7.53 -2.24
C ARG A 20 11.99 6.27 -1.85
N ARG A 21 11.12 5.78 -2.72
CA ARG A 21 10.39 4.51 -2.52
C ARG A 21 11.34 3.34 -2.46
N LEU A 22 12.27 3.26 -3.41
CA LEU A 22 13.22 2.15 -3.51
C LEU A 22 14.20 2.14 -2.33
N SER A 23 14.61 3.29 -1.81
CA SER A 23 15.57 3.37 -0.69
C SER A 23 15.03 2.81 0.64
N VAL A 24 13.71 2.87 0.86
CA VAL A 24 13.07 2.35 2.09
C VAL A 24 12.19 1.13 1.86
N ARG A 25 12.12 0.62 0.62
CA ARG A 25 11.24 -0.49 0.22
C ARG A 25 11.45 -1.75 1.06
N GLU A 26 12.70 -2.13 1.32
CA GLU A 26 12.96 -3.34 2.11
C GLU A 26 12.44 -3.24 3.55
N ALA A 27 12.56 -2.07 4.18
CA ALA A 27 12.01 -1.83 5.51
C ALA A 27 10.47 -1.87 5.51
N HIS A 28 9.83 -1.26 4.51
CA HIS A 28 8.38 -1.35 4.32
C HIS A 28 7.93 -2.81 4.15
N MET A 29 8.60 -3.57 3.28
CA MET A 29 8.28 -4.97 3.01
C MET A 29 8.52 -5.87 4.23
N ALA A 30 9.54 -5.60 5.06
CA ALA A 30 9.76 -6.33 6.31
C ALA A 30 8.58 -6.16 7.27
N LYS A 31 8.12 -4.92 7.49
CA LYS A 31 6.96 -4.63 8.35
C LYS A 31 5.65 -5.17 7.78
N ALA A 32 5.48 -5.14 6.46
CA ALA A 32 4.35 -5.75 5.78
C ALA A 32 4.31 -7.27 6.03
N ARG A 33 5.46 -7.97 5.92
CA ARG A 33 5.55 -9.42 6.19
C ARG A 33 5.27 -9.75 7.65
N GLU A 34 5.83 -9.01 8.60
CA GLU A 34 5.57 -9.20 10.04
C GLU A 34 4.08 -9.05 10.40
N SER A 35 3.36 -8.17 9.68
CA SER A 35 1.97 -7.83 9.98
C SER A 35 0.95 -8.59 9.13
N LEU A 36 1.40 -9.43 8.20
CA LEU A 36 0.54 -10.23 7.33
C LEU A 36 -0.31 -11.20 8.16
N GLY A 37 -1.62 -11.22 7.91
CA GLY A 37 -2.58 -12.05 8.63
C GLY A 37 -3.07 -11.44 9.94
N THR A 38 -2.39 -10.45 10.52
CA THR A 38 -2.83 -9.75 11.73
C THR A 38 -3.45 -8.39 11.40
N PHE A 39 -2.67 -7.49 10.81
CA PHE A 39 -3.08 -6.15 10.39
C PHE A 39 -3.16 -6.03 8.87
N LEU A 40 -2.17 -6.52 8.15
CA LEU A 40 -2.20 -6.57 6.69
C LEU A 40 -2.98 -7.80 6.24
N ILE A 41 -4.00 -7.62 5.38
CA ILE A 41 -4.73 -8.73 4.77
C ILE A 41 -4.11 -9.08 3.41
N ARG A 42 -3.93 -8.06 2.56
CA ARG A 42 -3.28 -8.12 1.25
C ARG A 42 -2.88 -6.71 0.81
N GLY A 43 -1.91 -6.57 -0.08
CA GLY A 43 -1.53 -5.28 -0.62
C GLY A 43 -0.55 -5.40 -1.78
N GLY A 44 -0.42 -4.32 -2.54
CA GLY A 44 0.43 -4.28 -3.72
C GLY A 44 0.72 -2.86 -4.18
N ALA A 45 1.64 -2.75 -5.14
CA ALA A 45 1.92 -1.48 -5.80
C ALA A 45 0.84 -1.18 -6.85
N MET A 46 0.40 0.07 -6.91
CA MET A 46 -0.27 0.59 -8.10
C MET A 46 0.78 0.81 -9.19
N LEU A 47 0.46 0.44 -10.42
CA LEU A 47 1.35 0.61 -11.56
C LEU A 47 0.87 1.74 -12.46
N ALA A 48 1.80 2.43 -13.11
CA ALA A 48 1.50 3.46 -14.09
C ALA A 48 0.65 2.87 -15.24
N PRO A 49 -0.29 3.62 -15.83
CA PRO A 49 -1.15 3.13 -16.92
C PRO A 49 -0.37 2.61 -18.15
N ASP A 50 0.84 3.11 -18.36
CA ASP A 50 1.75 2.75 -19.46
C ASP A 50 2.76 1.65 -19.06
N SER A 51 2.45 0.86 -18.04
CA SER A 51 3.27 -0.29 -17.62
C SER A 51 3.12 -1.45 -18.60
N ASP A 52 4.24 -2.09 -18.93
CA ASP A 52 4.26 -3.36 -19.65
C ASP A 52 3.86 -4.50 -18.69
N LEU A 53 2.60 -4.93 -18.76
CA LEU A 53 2.05 -5.92 -17.85
C LEU A 53 2.63 -7.33 -18.09
N ASP A 54 2.97 -7.67 -19.33
CA ASP A 54 3.57 -8.96 -19.67
C ASP A 54 5.00 -9.05 -19.11
N ALA A 55 5.79 -7.97 -19.26
CA ALA A 55 7.10 -7.88 -18.64
C ALA A 55 7.00 -7.96 -17.12
N VAL A 56 6.04 -7.25 -16.50
CA VAL A 56 5.82 -7.29 -15.04
C VAL A 56 5.50 -8.70 -14.56
N ALA A 57 4.64 -9.43 -15.29
CA ALA A 57 4.27 -10.81 -15.01
C ALA A 57 5.47 -11.76 -15.15
N ALA A 58 6.35 -11.50 -16.11
CA ALA A 58 7.62 -12.23 -16.28
C ALA A 58 8.73 -11.82 -15.29
N GLY A 59 8.43 -11.00 -14.28
CA GLY A 59 9.39 -10.56 -13.26
C GLY A 59 10.18 -9.29 -13.61
N GLY A 60 9.84 -8.64 -14.72
CA GLY A 60 10.42 -7.38 -15.19
C GLY A 60 10.11 -6.16 -14.29
N PRO A 61 10.63 -4.99 -14.70
CA PRO A 61 10.56 -3.76 -13.92
C PRO A 61 9.11 -3.29 -13.71
N LYS A 62 8.84 -2.68 -12.57
CA LYS A 62 7.51 -2.18 -12.18
C LYS A 62 7.55 -0.66 -12.10
N LYS A 63 6.76 0.04 -12.93
CA LYS A 63 6.55 1.48 -12.85
C LYS A 63 5.56 1.78 -11.72
N MET A 64 6.05 1.79 -10.48
CA MET A 64 5.20 1.89 -9.30
C MET A 64 4.84 3.35 -9.01
N ILE A 65 3.56 3.62 -8.76
CA ILE A 65 3.00 4.97 -8.56
C ILE A 65 2.17 5.09 -7.27
N GLY A 66 2.31 4.12 -6.37
CA GLY A 66 1.56 4.08 -5.12
C GLY A 66 1.32 2.67 -4.62
N SER A 67 0.41 2.55 -3.66
CA SER A 67 0.00 1.32 -3.01
C SER A 67 -1.52 1.25 -2.82
N VAL A 68 -2.07 0.05 -2.97
CA VAL A 68 -3.41 -0.28 -2.44
C VAL A 68 -3.25 -1.41 -1.43
N ILE A 69 -3.81 -1.21 -0.24
CA ILE A 69 -3.63 -2.14 0.88
C ILE A 69 -4.97 -2.38 1.58
N PHE A 70 -5.27 -3.65 1.85
CA PHE A 70 -6.42 -4.07 2.64
C PHE A 70 -5.96 -4.44 4.04
N ILE A 71 -6.60 -3.84 5.03
CA ILE A 71 -6.12 -3.78 6.42
C ILE A 71 -7.23 -4.23 7.37
N ARG A 72 -6.87 -4.92 8.44
CA ARG A 72 -7.74 -5.27 9.56
C ARG A 72 -7.52 -4.31 10.73
N GLY A 73 -8.60 -3.82 11.34
CA GLY A 73 -8.52 -3.01 12.57
C GLY A 73 -9.86 -2.86 13.28
N ASN A 74 -9.90 -2.22 14.45
CA ASN A 74 -11.13 -2.05 15.23
C ASN A 74 -11.82 -0.71 14.96
N SER A 75 -11.11 0.29 14.44
CA SER A 75 -11.66 1.60 14.08
C SER A 75 -10.86 2.27 12.95
N LEU A 76 -11.47 3.25 12.29
CA LEU A 76 -10.78 4.08 11.30
C LEU A 76 -9.58 4.81 11.93
N GLU A 77 -9.76 5.37 13.12
CA GLU A 77 -8.72 6.11 13.84
C GLU A 77 -7.48 5.24 14.14
N GLU A 78 -7.69 4.02 14.66
CA GLU A 78 -6.60 3.08 14.96
C GLU A 78 -5.81 2.74 13.70
N VAL A 79 -6.53 2.43 12.62
CA VAL A 79 -5.94 2.05 11.33
C VAL A 79 -5.18 3.22 10.73
N THR A 80 -5.77 4.41 10.69
CA THR A 80 -5.11 5.62 10.18
C THR A 80 -3.86 5.94 10.99
N LYS A 81 -3.90 5.86 12.33
CA LYS A 81 -2.72 6.06 13.17
C LYS A 81 -1.62 5.08 12.80
N ARG A 82 -1.94 3.78 12.66
CA ARG A 82 -0.95 2.75 12.32
C ARG A 82 -0.40 2.90 10.90
N ILE A 83 -1.20 3.34 9.94
CA ILE A 83 -0.72 3.64 8.57
C ILE A 83 0.30 4.78 8.58
N LYS A 84 0.08 5.82 9.39
CA LYS A 84 1.02 6.94 9.54
C LYS A 84 2.36 6.54 10.19
N GLU A 85 2.42 5.37 10.81
CA GLU A 85 3.67 4.82 11.34
C GLU A 85 4.54 4.13 10.28
N ASP A 86 3.97 3.82 9.10
CA ASP A 86 4.67 3.17 8.00
C ASP A 86 5.80 4.05 7.47
N ILE A 87 6.91 3.41 7.09
CA ILE A 87 8.07 4.13 6.58
C ILE A 87 7.75 4.87 5.28
N TYR A 88 6.89 4.34 4.41
CA TYR A 88 6.46 5.06 3.21
C TYR A 88 5.68 6.34 3.52
N TYR A 89 4.93 6.39 4.62
CA TYR A 89 4.31 7.64 5.07
C TYR A 89 5.36 8.58 5.65
N LYS A 90 6.17 8.10 6.60
CA LYS A 90 7.15 8.93 7.34
C LYS A 90 8.27 9.49 6.47
N SER A 91 8.69 8.75 5.46
CA SER A 91 9.72 9.18 4.53
C SER A 91 9.15 9.97 3.35
N GLY A 92 7.86 10.31 3.35
CA GLY A 92 7.22 11.06 2.26
C GLY A 92 7.24 10.33 0.92
N VAL A 93 7.17 9.00 0.91
CA VAL A 93 6.95 8.23 -0.32
C VAL A 93 5.50 8.40 -0.75
N TRP A 94 4.56 8.22 0.17
CA TRP A 94 3.14 8.47 -0.09
C TRP A 94 2.81 9.96 0.02
N ASP A 95 1.97 10.43 -0.90
CA ASP A 95 1.38 11.77 -0.84
C ASP A 95 0.30 11.79 0.26
N SER A 96 0.64 12.41 1.39
CA SER A 96 -0.25 12.45 2.56
C SER A 96 -1.54 13.25 2.33
N GLU A 97 -1.57 14.16 1.36
CA GLU A 97 -2.75 14.96 1.03
C GLU A 97 -3.77 14.18 0.19
N LYS A 98 -3.29 13.18 -0.56
CA LYS A 98 -4.12 12.32 -1.42
C LYS A 98 -4.35 10.92 -0.85
N LEU A 99 -3.76 10.61 0.30
CA LEU A 99 -3.93 9.33 0.98
C LEU A 99 -5.36 9.19 1.51
N ILE A 100 -6.01 8.08 1.17
CA ILE A 100 -7.39 7.79 1.55
C ILE A 100 -7.44 6.47 2.32
N VAL A 101 -8.15 6.47 3.45
CA VAL A 101 -8.45 5.27 4.24
C VAL A 101 -9.96 5.19 4.45
N LEU A 102 -10.59 4.09 4.04
CA LEU A 102 -12.04 3.90 4.14
C LEU A 102 -12.40 2.53 4.70
N PRO A 103 -13.51 2.41 5.45
CA PRO A 103 -14.10 1.10 5.74
C PRO A 103 -14.45 0.37 4.44
N TYR A 104 -14.24 -0.94 4.42
CA TYR A 104 -14.46 -1.76 3.23
C TYR A 104 -15.19 -3.05 3.61
N ILE A 105 -16.19 -3.41 2.81
CA ILE A 105 -16.91 -4.67 2.91
C ILE A 105 -16.88 -5.36 1.54
N GLU A 106 -16.43 -6.62 1.52
CA GLU A 106 -16.45 -7.44 0.30
C GLU A 106 -17.88 -7.95 0.08
N ALA A 107 -18.44 -7.67 -1.09
CA ALA A 107 -19.73 -8.23 -1.49
C ALA A 107 -19.56 -9.61 -2.16
N ILE A 108 -18.49 -9.78 -2.93
CA ILE A 108 -18.14 -10.99 -3.70
C ILE A 108 -16.61 -11.08 -3.76
N SER A 109 -16.04 -12.28 -3.59
CA SER A 109 -14.61 -12.55 -3.78
C SER A 109 -14.42 -13.91 -4.44
N GLU A 110 -13.37 -14.07 -5.24
CA GLU A 110 -12.94 -15.41 -5.66
C GLU A 110 -12.55 -16.25 -4.45
N SER A 111 -12.88 -17.53 -4.46
CA SER A 111 -12.43 -18.49 -3.46
C SER A 111 -10.91 -18.58 -3.48
N LYS A 112 -10.26 -18.45 -2.31
CA LYS A 112 -8.82 -18.65 -2.17
C LYS A 112 -8.41 -20.08 -2.43
#